data_AF-A0A412E6M0-F1
#
_entry.id   AF-A0A412E6M0-F1
#
_cell.length_a   1.000
_cell.length_b   1.000
_cell.length_c   1.000
_cell.angle_alpha   90.00
_cell.angle_beta   90.00
_cell.angle_gamma   90.00
#
_symmetry.space_group_name_H-M   'P 1'
#
loop_
_entity.id
_entity.type
_entity.pdbx_description
1 polymer ?
#
loop_
_entity_poly.entity_id
_entity_poly.type
_entity_poly.pdbx_seq_one_letter_code
_entity_poly.pdbx_strand_id
1 'polypeptide(L)'
;MPSASNLKVFWGDLHNHCNLTYGHGDMRDAFEAAKGQLDFVSVTPHAMWPDIPGANDPRLKWVIDYHTGAFKRLREGGYEKYVKMSNEYNKEGEFLTFIGYEAHSMEHGDHVALNYDLDAPLVECTSIEDWKEKAKGHKVFVTPHHMGYQGGYRGYNWKCFTEGDITPFVEMYSRHGLAESDQGDYPYLHDMGPRQWEGTIQYGLEQGHKFGIMASTDQHSGYPGSYGDGRIGVLAPSLTRDAIWEALRTRHVCAATGDKIIIDFRLNDAFMGDVVRGNSRRIYLNVTGESCIDYVDVVKNGQILARMNGPLTPVAPEGDTVRCKVKVDFGWNREERYVHWQGKLSVNKGRIVSVTPCFRGAAFTSPQEGETEFKTHVNRILSVGEKETELDLYSSKNPNTTTAAMQAVILDLEMPKDGVLTADFNGKKFEHTLGELLEGSRSHFMIGWLSEAILFNRAMPESCFTVEHYMEDKEPQRDTDYYYVRVRQRDGQWAWSSPIWAERV
;
A
#
# COMPACT_ATOMS: atom_id res chain seq x y z
N MET A 1 26.80 12.01 6.11
CA MET A 1 26.41 10.83 5.31
C MET A 1 26.51 9.60 6.19
N PRO A 2 25.42 8.84 6.37
CA PRO A 2 25.45 7.56 7.09
C PRO A 2 26.24 6.51 6.28
N SER A 3 26.56 5.37 6.89
CA SER A 3 27.21 4.26 6.18
C SER A 3 26.33 3.73 5.04
N ALA A 4 26.93 3.09 4.03
CA ALA A 4 26.14 2.37 3.02
C ALA A 4 25.23 1.32 3.72
N SER A 5 23.99 1.20 3.27
CA SER A 5 23.05 0.18 3.75
C SER A 5 23.00 -0.97 2.74
N ASN A 6 22.88 -2.20 3.24
CA ASN A 6 22.60 -3.39 2.46
C ASN A 6 21.09 -3.73 2.41
N LEU A 7 20.23 -2.92 3.05
CA LEU A 7 18.80 -3.12 3.08
C LEU A 7 18.16 -2.68 1.76
N LYS A 8 17.11 -3.40 1.36
CA LYS A 8 16.26 -3.12 0.20
C LYS A 8 14.82 -3.01 0.69
N VAL A 9 13.99 -2.29 -0.05
CA VAL A 9 12.55 -2.23 0.21
C VAL A 9 11.86 -3.34 -0.58
N PHE A 10 11.16 -4.22 0.13
CA PHE A 10 10.24 -5.20 -0.44
C PHE A 10 8.80 -4.74 -0.19
N TRP A 11 7.94 -4.86 -1.20
CA TRP A 11 6.57 -4.34 -1.16
C TRP A 11 5.57 -5.48 -1.01
N GLY A 12 4.59 -5.29 -0.13
CA GLY A 12 3.54 -6.28 0.06
C GLY A 12 2.21 -5.68 0.48
N ASP A 13 1.26 -6.58 0.67
CA ASP A 13 -0.08 -6.29 1.15
C ASP A 13 -0.47 -7.36 2.17
N LEU A 14 -0.67 -6.95 3.42
CA LEU A 14 -0.89 -7.86 4.54
C LEU A 14 -2.36 -7.96 4.96
N HIS A 15 -3.25 -7.21 4.31
CA HIS A 15 -4.68 -7.22 4.62
C HIS A 15 -5.53 -6.88 3.38
N ASN A 16 -6.26 -7.88 2.91
CA ASN A 16 -7.18 -7.85 1.76
C ASN A 16 -8.11 -9.07 1.79
N HIS A 17 -9.20 -9.01 1.03
CA HIS A 17 -10.25 -10.03 1.08
C HIS A 17 -10.61 -10.57 -0.30
N CYS A 18 -11.03 -11.83 -0.32
CA CYS A 18 -11.56 -12.52 -1.49
C CYS A 18 -12.82 -13.32 -1.11
N ASN A 19 -13.38 -14.06 -2.07
CA ASN A 19 -14.61 -14.86 -1.91
C ASN A 19 -14.51 -16.06 -0.95
N LEU A 20 -13.34 -16.29 -0.33
CA LEU A 20 -13.19 -17.30 0.72
C LEU A 20 -14.11 -17.03 1.91
N THR A 21 -14.25 -15.76 2.29
CA THR A 21 -15.18 -15.29 3.32
C THR A 21 -16.26 -14.41 2.69
N TYR A 22 -16.37 -13.13 3.04
CA TYR A 22 -17.33 -12.21 2.42
C TYR A 22 -16.66 -11.13 1.55
N GLY A 23 -15.51 -11.41 0.95
CA GLY A 23 -15.04 -10.62 -0.19
C GLY A 23 -15.63 -11.13 -1.51
N HIS A 24 -15.19 -10.53 -2.61
CA HIS A 24 -15.47 -10.92 -3.98
C HIS A 24 -14.19 -11.40 -4.65
N GLY A 25 -14.31 -12.07 -5.80
CA GLY A 25 -13.15 -12.52 -6.54
C GLY A 25 -12.56 -13.83 -6.01
N ASP A 26 -12.05 -14.67 -6.91
CA ASP A 26 -11.50 -15.97 -6.54
C ASP A 26 -10.16 -15.83 -5.80
N MET A 27 -9.93 -16.69 -4.79
CA MET A 27 -8.68 -16.70 -4.04
C MET A 27 -7.45 -16.93 -4.92
N ARG A 28 -7.54 -17.75 -5.98
CA ARG A 28 -6.43 -17.96 -6.90
C ARG A 28 -6.12 -16.68 -7.68
N ASP A 29 -7.15 -16.00 -8.18
CA ASP A 29 -6.97 -14.72 -8.89
C ASP A 29 -6.35 -13.65 -7.98
N ALA A 30 -6.68 -13.66 -6.67
CA ALA A 30 -6.03 -12.79 -5.68
C ALA A 30 -4.52 -13.06 -5.57
N PHE A 31 -4.10 -14.33 -5.48
CA PHE A 31 -2.67 -14.67 -5.46
C PHE A 31 -1.96 -14.33 -6.78
N GLU A 32 -2.61 -14.56 -7.93
CA GLU A 32 -2.06 -14.18 -9.23
C GLU A 32 -1.90 -12.66 -9.38
N ALA A 33 -2.89 -11.87 -8.92
CA ALA A 33 -2.81 -10.42 -8.90
C ALA A 33 -1.70 -9.91 -7.97
N ALA A 34 -1.54 -10.50 -6.79
CA ALA A 34 -0.48 -10.17 -5.85
C ALA A 34 0.90 -10.46 -6.45
N LYS A 35 1.13 -11.67 -6.97
CA LYS A 35 2.41 -12.10 -7.54
C LYS A 35 2.85 -11.23 -8.73
N GLY A 36 1.91 -10.64 -9.46
CA GLY A 36 2.21 -9.73 -10.57
C GLY A 36 2.77 -8.36 -10.15
N GLN A 37 2.67 -7.97 -8.87
CA GLN A 37 3.02 -6.61 -8.44
C GLN A 37 3.65 -6.47 -7.04
N LEU A 38 3.63 -7.52 -6.22
CA LEU A 38 4.13 -7.55 -4.84
C LEU A 38 5.23 -8.60 -4.66
N ASP A 39 6.09 -8.37 -3.67
CA ASP A 39 7.13 -9.31 -3.22
C ASP A 39 6.59 -10.29 -2.15
N PHE A 40 5.56 -9.87 -1.39
CA PHE A 40 4.89 -10.73 -0.43
C PHE A 40 3.42 -10.36 -0.20
N VAL A 41 2.62 -11.32 0.28
CA VAL A 41 1.18 -11.10 0.51
C VAL A 41 0.65 -11.90 1.71
N SER A 42 -0.42 -11.41 2.33
CA SER A 42 -1.36 -12.21 3.11
C SER A 42 -2.76 -11.99 2.54
N VAL A 43 -3.39 -13.01 1.95
CA VAL A 43 -4.83 -12.97 1.66
C VAL A 43 -5.54 -13.27 2.98
N THR A 44 -6.36 -12.35 3.49
CA THR A 44 -6.84 -12.41 4.87
C THR A 44 -8.33 -12.71 4.93
N PRO A 45 -8.77 -13.95 5.21
CA PRO A 45 -10.17 -14.21 5.51
C PRO A 45 -10.61 -13.54 6.81
N HIS A 46 -11.88 -13.14 6.88
CA HIS A 46 -12.49 -12.77 8.16
C HIS A 46 -12.84 -14.02 8.97
N ALA A 47 -12.37 -14.08 10.21
CA ALA A 47 -12.41 -15.31 10.99
C ALA A 47 -13.37 -15.26 12.19
N MET A 48 -13.49 -14.11 12.84
CA MET A 48 -14.25 -14.00 14.09
C MET A 48 -14.64 -12.55 14.46
N TRP A 49 -15.66 -12.44 15.30
CA TRP A 49 -16.10 -11.19 15.93
C TRP A 49 -16.65 -11.51 17.33
N PRO A 50 -15.77 -11.59 18.36
CA PRO A 50 -16.15 -12.13 19.67
C PRO A 50 -17.21 -11.31 20.42
N ASP A 51 -17.23 -9.99 20.20
CA ASP A 51 -18.13 -9.03 20.85
C ASP A 51 -19.17 -8.43 19.87
N ILE A 52 -19.63 -9.25 18.90
CA ILE A 52 -20.58 -8.83 17.88
C ILE A 52 -21.84 -8.19 18.49
N PRO A 53 -22.18 -6.93 18.15
CA PRO A 53 -23.29 -6.23 18.78
C PRO A 53 -24.62 -6.66 18.17
N GLY A 54 -25.72 -6.22 18.80
CA GLY A 54 -26.98 -6.08 18.06
C GLY A 54 -27.74 -7.37 17.74
N ALA A 55 -27.53 -8.46 18.49
CA ALA A 55 -28.28 -9.70 18.32
C ALA A 55 -29.82 -9.51 18.35
N ASN A 56 -30.30 -8.45 19.02
CA ASN A 56 -31.71 -8.07 19.11
C ASN A 56 -32.09 -6.86 18.24
N ASP A 57 -31.20 -6.37 17.37
CA ASP A 57 -31.45 -5.25 16.47
C ASP A 57 -31.74 -5.76 15.04
N PRO A 58 -32.99 -5.70 14.56
CA PRO A 58 -33.34 -6.21 13.23
C PRO A 58 -32.57 -5.54 12.09
N ARG A 59 -32.09 -4.30 12.29
CA ARG A 59 -31.31 -3.58 11.26
C ARG A 59 -29.95 -4.22 11.02
N LEU A 60 -29.40 -4.87 12.05
CA LEU A 60 -28.07 -5.48 12.01
C LEU A 60 -28.13 -6.96 11.66
N LYS A 61 -29.32 -7.56 11.56
CA LYS A 61 -29.49 -8.99 11.30
C LYS A 61 -28.75 -9.44 10.04
N TRP A 62 -28.93 -8.73 8.93
CA TRP A 62 -28.27 -9.08 7.68
C TRP A 62 -26.74 -9.04 7.81
N VAL A 63 -26.20 -8.03 8.50
CA VAL A 63 -24.77 -7.87 8.75
C VAL A 63 -24.23 -9.04 9.58
N ILE A 64 -24.91 -9.36 10.69
CA ILE A 64 -24.54 -10.47 11.58
C ILE A 64 -24.58 -11.81 10.84
N ASP A 65 -25.61 -12.03 10.01
CA ASP A 65 -25.81 -13.28 9.28
C ASP A 65 -24.67 -13.54 8.28
N TYR A 66 -24.24 -12.54 7.50
CA TYR A 66 -23.16 -12.76 6.53
C TYR A 66 -21.79 -12.97 7.20
N HIS A 67 -21.50 -12.26 8.30
CA HIS A 67 -20.26 -12.44 9.07
C HIS A 67 -20.21 -13.85 9.65
N THR A 68 -21.23 -14.22 10.44
CA THR A 68 -21.27 -15.53 11.11
C THR A 68 -21.33 -16.68 10.11
N GLY A 69 -22.01 -16.50 8.98
CA GLY A 69 -21.98 -17.44 7.86
C GLY A 69 -20.59 -17.62 7.27
N ALA A 70 -19.82 -16.55 7.08
CA ALA A 70 -18.45 -16.62 6.57
C ALA A 70 -17.50 -17.29 7.59
N PHE A 71 -17.63 -16.97 8.87
CA PHE A 71 -16.86 -17.61 9.94
C PHE A 71 -17.09 -19.13 9.97
N LYS A 72 -18.34 -19.55 9.79
CA LYS A 72 -18.69 -20.97 9.67
C LYS A 72 -18.06 -21.61 8.43
N ARG A 73 -18.20 -20.99 7.25
CA ARG A 73 -17.58 -21.49 5.99
C ARG A 73 -16.06 -21.65 6.12
N LEU A 74 -15.39 -20.73 6.81
CA LEU A 74 -13.96 -20.81 7.05
C LEU A 74 -13.59 -22.08 7.84
N ARG A 75 -14.38 -22.45 8.86
CA ARG A 75 -14.19 -23.67 9.68
C ARG A 75 -14.64 -24.96 8.97
N GLU A 76 -15.51 -24.86 7.97
CA GLU A 76 -16.00 -26.00 7.17
C GLU A 76 -15.10 -26.29 5.94
N GLY A 77 -13.78 -26.29 6.13
CA GLY A 77 -12.81 -26.60 5.07
C GLY A 77 -12.23 -25.38 4.35
N GLY A 78 -12.70 -24.16 4.66
CA GLY A 78 -12.18 -22.93 4.04
C GLY A 78 -10.75 -22.63 4.44
N TYR A 79 -10.44 -22.76 5.73
CA TYR A 79 -9.11 -22.49 6.28
C TYR A 79 -8.06 -23.46 5.72
N GLU A 80 -8.38 -24.75 5.60
CA GLU A 80 -7.49 -25.76 5.05
C GLU A 80 -7.18 -25.49 3.56
N LYS A 81 -8.19 -25.05 2.80
CA LYS A 81 -7.99 -24.63 1.39
C LYS A 81 -7.09 -23.41 1.30
N TYR A 82 -7.29 -22.43 2.17
CA TYR A 82 -6.49 -21.22 2.26
C TYR A 82 -5.03 -21.50 2.60
N VAL A 83 -4.80 -22.28 3.66
CA VAL A 83 -3.45 -22.68 4.09
C VAL A 83 -2.75 -23.43 2.95
N LYS A 84 -3.42 -24.40 2.33
CA LYS A 84 -2.87 -25.14 1.19
C LYS A 84 -2.46 -24.21 0.06
N MET A 85 -3.33 -23.29 -0.36
CA MET A 85 -3.03 -22.38 -1.48
C MET A 85 -1.93 -21.38 -1.14
N SER A 86 -1.91 -20.86 0.09
CA SER A 86 -0.82 -20.00 0.56
C SER A 86 0.54 -20.69 0.45
N ASN A 87 0.60 -21.98 0.81
CA ASN A 87 1.80 -22.80 0.66
C ASN A 87 2.16 -23.07 -0.82
N GLU A 88 1.17 -23.28 -1.69
CA GLU A 88 1.39 -23.46 -3.14
C GLU A 88 2.08 -22.26 -3.79
N TYR A 89 1.76 -21.03 -3.34
CA TYR A 89 2.34 -19.81 -3.88
C TYR A 89 3.64 -19.36 -3.18
N ASN A 90 3.91 -19.84 -1.97
CA ASN A 90 5.09 -19.41 -1.22
C ASN A 90 6.39 -19.90 -1.87
N LYS A 91 7.28 -18.96 -2.20
CA LYS A 91 8.60 -19.25 -2.75
C LYS A 91 9.64 -18.23 -2.29
N GLU A 92 10.57 -18.68 -1.45
CA GLU A 92 11.71 -17.88 -0.96
C GLU A 92 12.47 -17.23 -2.11
N GLY A 93 12.84 -15.95 -1.94
CA GLY A 93 13.56 -15.17 -2.94
C GLY A 93 12.73 -14.68 -4.14
N GLU A 94 11.47 -15.11 -4.28
CA GLU A 94 10.61 -14.75 -5.41
C GLU A 94 9.28 -14.14 -4.99
N PHE A 95 8.52 -14.80 -4.11
CA PHE A 95 7.21 -14.34 -3.64
C PHE A 95 6.84 -15.03 -2.33
N LEU A 96 6.72 -14.30 -1.24
CA LEU A 96 6.39 -14.87 0.07
C LEU A 96 4.89 -14.77 0.36
N THR A 97 4.33 -15.78 1.00
CA THR A 97 2.98 -15.73 1.55
C THR A 97 3.03 -15.79 3.08
N PHE A 98 2.03 -15.22 3.73
CA PHE A 98 1.84 -15.34 5.17
C PHE A 98 0.41 -15.83 5.45
N ILE A 99 0.29 -16.69 6.45
CA ILE A 99 -1.03 -17.13 6.94
C ILE A 99 -1.55 -16.04 7.86
N GLY A 100 -2.61 -15.37 7.45
CA GLY A 100 -3.27 -14.34 8.22
C GLY A 100 -4.78 -14.46 8.19
N TYR A 101 -5.43 -13.78 9.12
CA TYR A 101 -6.89 -13.73 9.23
C TYR A 101 -7.28 -12.57 10.14
N GLU A 102 -8.49 -12.04 9.92
CA GLU A 102 -8.99 -10.86 10.61
C GLU A 102 -10.00 -11.22 11.70
N ALA A 103 -9.92 -10.51 12.82
CA ALA A 103 -10.91 -10.51 13.88
C ALA A 103 -11.44 -9.09 14.12
N HIS A 104 -12.76 -8.94 14.24
CA HIS A 104 -13.37 -7.68 14.61
C HIS A 104 -13.55 -7.55 16.13
N SER A 105 -13.51 -6.33 16.63
CA SER A 105 -13.92 -6.03 18.00
C SER A 105 -14.54 -4.65 18.14
N MET A 106 -15.71 -4.57 18.76
CA MET A 106 -16.32 -3.30 19.15
C MET A 106 -15.47 -2.57 20.20
N GLU A 107 -14.93 -3.30 21.17
CA GLU A 107 -14.18 -2.74 22.30
C GLU A 107 -12.73 -2.38 21.94
N HIS A 108 -12.05 -3.22 21.15
CA HIS A 108 -10.61 -3.11 20.90
C HIS A 108 -10.28 -2.56 19.50
N GLY A 109 -11.26 -2.53 18.60
CA GLY A 109 -11.05 -2.34 17.17
C GLY A 109 -10.63 -3.62 16.48
N ASP A 110 -10.59 -3.58 15.17
CA ASP A 110 -10.31 -4.78 14.38
C ASP A 110 -8.81 -5.02 14.22
N HIS A 111 -8.45 -6.30 14.13
CA HIS A 111 -7.06 -6.75 14.11
C HIS A 111 -6.85 -7.86 13.09
N VAL A 112 -5.66 -7.87 12.50
CA VAL A 112 -5.19 -8.94 11.64
C VAL A 112 -4.12 -9.72 12.38
N ALA A 113 -4.24 -11.05 12.38
CA ALA A 113 -3.10 -11.89 12.67
C ALA A 113 -2.27 -12.13 11.43
N LEU A 114 -0.95 -12.16 11.63
CA LEU A 114 0.02 -12.60 10.64
C LEU A 114 0.94 -13.63 11.26
N ASN A 115 0.94 -14.85 10.73
CA ASN A 115 1.72 -15.95 11.28
C ASN A 115 2.99 -16.18 10.46
N TYR A 116 4.09 -16.44 11.17
CA TYR A 116 5.34 -16.85 10.55
C TYR A 116 5.22 -18.24 9.91
N ASP A 117 4.68 -19.20 10.67
CA ASP A 117 4.54 -20.60 10.27
C ASP A 117 3.45 -20.75 9.21
N LEU A 118 3.75 -21.50 8.15
CA LEU A 118 2.84 -21.67 7.01
C LEU A 118 1.73 -22.71 7.24
N ASP A 119 1.80 -23.45 8.34
CA ASP A 119 0.80 -24.40 8.82
C ASP A 119 0.15 -23.92 10.13
N ALA A 120 0.30 -22.63 10.45
CA ALA A 120 -0.28 -22.04 11.65
C ALA A 120 -1.79 -22.34 11.74
N PRO A 121 -2.30 -22.73 12.91
CA PRO A 121 -3.71 -23.01 13.09
C PRO A 121 -4.53 -21.72 13.16
N LEU A 122 -5.83 -21.85 12.85
CA LEU A 122 -6.81 -20.83 13.19
C LEU A 122 -7.01 -20.82 14.72
N VAL A 123 -6.60 -19.74 15.39
CA VAL A 123 -6.69 -19.60 16.85
C VAL A 123 -7.95 -18.83 17.21
N GLU A 124 -8.88 -19.49 17.91
CA GLU A 124 -10.10 -18.86 18.43
C GLU A 124 -9.78 -17.90 19.58
N CYS A 125 -10.50 -16.78 19.65
CA CYS A 125 -10.42 -15.85 20.77
C CYS A 125 -11.80 -15.41 21.29
N THR A 126 -11.84 -14.99 22.55
CA THR A 126 -13.00 -14.40 23.23
C THR A 126 -12.93 -12.88 23.32
N SER A 127 -11.75 -12.31 23.06
CA SER A 127 -11.46 -10.89 22.89
C SER A 127 -10.11 -10.76 22.18
N ILE A 128 -9.77 -9.55 21.70
CA ILE A 128 -8.45 -9.29 21.13
C ILE A 128 -7.34 -9.50 22.17
N GLU A 129 -7.56 -9.14 23.43
CA GLU A 129 -6.56 -9.36 24.49
C GLU A 129 -6.35 -10.85 24.81
N ASP A 130 -7.41 -11.66 24.80
CA ASP A 130 -7.29 -13.13 24.88
C ASP A 130 -6.50 -13.67 23.68
N TRP A 131 -6.69 -13.10 22.49
CA TRP A 131 -5.93 -13.48 21.32
C TRP A 131 -4.43 -13.15 21.45
N LYS A 132 -4.10 -11.93 21.90
CA LYS A 132 -2.73 -11.50 22.17
C LYS A 132 -2.07 -12.35 23.27
N GLU A 133 -2.81 -12.77 24.28
CA GLU A 133 -2.30 -13.68 25.31
C GLU A 133 -1.93 -15.04 24.73
N LYS A 134 -2.83 -15.64 23.93
CA LYS A 134 -2.59 -16.92 23.24
C LYS A 134 -1.44 -16.85 22.23
N ALA A 135 -1.21 -15.66 21.67
CA ALA A 135 -0.11 -15.38 20.75
C ALA A 135 1.27 -15.35 21.45
N LYS A 136 1.34 -15.18 22.77
CA LYS A 136 2.62 -15.13 23.49
C LYS A 136 3.40 -16.44 23.33
N GLY A 137 4.68 -16.31 23.01
CA GLY A 137 5.56 -17.46 22.77
C GLY A 137 5.46 -18.07 21.36
N HIS A 138 4.55 -17.56 20.52
CA HIS A 138 4.43 -17.92 19.11
C HIS A 138 4.93 -16.78 18.22
N LYS A 139 5.43 -17.12 17.02
CA LYS A 139 5.80 -16.12 16.00
C LYS A 139 4.55 -15.67 15.24
N VAL A 140 3.80 -14.78 15.86
CA VAL A 140 2.58 -14.20 15.31
C VAL A 140 2.51 -12.72 15.66
N PHE A 141 2.08 -11.91 14.70
CA PHE A 141 1.67 -10.53 14.95
C PHE A 141 0.15 -10.48 15.07
N VAL A 142 -0.36 -9.64 15.95
CA VAL A 142 -1.78 -9.27 16.06
C VAL A 142 -1.82 -7.75 16.01
N THR A 143 -2.03 -7.19 14.82
CA THR A 143 -1.88 -5.76 14.54
C THR A 143 -3.24 -5.12 14.23
N PRO A 144 -3.52 -3.93 14.77
CA PRO A 144 -4.77 -3.24 14.46
C PRO A 144 -4.76 -2.69 13.04
N HIS A 145 -5.94 -2.66 12.41
CA HIS A 145 -6.12 -2.08 11.09
C HIS A 145 -7.22 -1.00 11.05
N HIS A 146 -7.31 -0.27 9.94
CA HIS A 146 -8.22 0.86 9.70
C HIS A 146 -8.38 1.86 10.86
N MET A 147 -7.24 2.29 11.41
CA MET A 147 -7.16 3.21 12.55
C MET A 147 -8.03 4.47 12.37
N GLY A 148 -8.31 5.24 13.41
CA GLY A 148 -9.04 6.52 13.27
C GLY A 148 -10.56 6.45 13.44
N TYR A 149 -11.19 5.27 13.44
CA TYR A 149 -12.62 5.14 13.77
C TYR A 149 -12.92 5.40 15.25
N GLN A 150 -14.22 5.53 15.56
CA GLN A 150 -14.73 5.72 16.91
C GLN A 150 -14.57 4.50 17.81
N GLY A 151 -13.93 4.69 18.96
CA GLY A 151 -13.83 3.67 20.00
C GLY A 151 -15.22 3.22 20.49
N GLY A 152 -15.40 1.92 20.69
CA GLY A 152 -16.71 1.31 20.98
C GLY A 152 -17.53 0.99 19.72
N TYR A 153 -17.07 1.37 18.54
CA TYR A 153 -17.67 1.08 17.23
C TYR A 153 -16.60 0.59 16.25
N ARG A 154 -15.82 -0.42 16.65
CA ARG A 154 -14.69 -1.00 15.89
C ARG A 154 -13.50 -0.06 15.63
N GLY A 155 -13.50 1.15 16.20
CA GLY A 155 -12.31 1.99 16.26
C GLY A 155 -11.30 1.52 17.30
N TYR A 156 -10.03 1.56 16.93
CA TYR A 156 -8.94 1.10 17.78
C TYR A 156 -8.88 1.84 19.12
N ASN A 157 -8.71 1.08 20.20
CA ASN A 157 -8.60 1.60 21.55
C ASN A 157 -7.14 1.60 22.02
N TRP A 158 -6.47 2.75 21.94
CA TRP A 158 -5.07 2.92 22.36
C TRP A 158 -4.78 2.55 23.81
N LYS A 159 -5.78 2.53 24.70
CA LYS A 159 -5.57 2.07 26.09
C LYS A 159 -5.19 0.60 26.17
N CYS A 160 -5.44 -0.17 25.11
CA CYS A 160 -5.10 -1.59 24.98
C CYS A 160 -3.84 -1.82 24.11
N PHE A 161 -3.13 -0.75 23.75
CA PHE A 161 -1.86 -0.88 23.04
C PHE A 161 -0.78 -1.43 23.97
N THR A 162 -0.06 -2.44 23.50
CA THR A 162 1.08 -3.04 24.20
C THR A 162 2.30 -3.05 23.29
N GLU A 163 3.37 -2.37 23.71
CA GLU A 163 4.65 -2.42 22.99
C GLU A 163 5.23 -3.83 23.06
N GLY A 164 5.70 -4.33 21.93
CA GLY A 164 6.41 -5.61 21.86
C GLY A 164 6.26 -6.29 20.51
N ASP A 165 6.72 -7.53 20.46
CA ASP A 165 6.76 -8.31 19.23
C ASP A 165 5.37 -8.75 18.74
N ILE A 166 4.32 -8.72 19.57
CA ILE A 166 2.96 -9.10 19.16
C ILE A 166 2.26 -7.99 18.36
N THR A 167 2.45 -6.72 18.74
CA THR A 167 1.86 -5.57 18.03
C THR A 167 2.97 -4.59 17.62
N PRO A 168 3.87 -4.98 16.70
CA PRO A 168 5.01 -4.15 16.33
C PRO A 168 4.60 -2.93 15.50
N PHE A 169 3.56 -3.02 14.68
CA PHE A 169 3.10 -1.96 13.79
C PHE A 169 1.58 -1.85 13.74
N VAL A 170 1.10 -0.74 13.19
CA VAL A 170 -0.33 -0.40 13.04
C VAL A 170 -0.61 0.10 11.62
N GLU A 171 -1.81 -0.15 11.11
CA GLU A 171 -2.20 0.32 9.77
C GLU A 171 -2.72 1.76 9.80
N MET A 172 -2.00 2.66 9.12
CA MET A 172 -2.40 4.06 9.04
C MET A 172 -3.28 4.38 7.83
N TYR A 173 -3.20 3.57 6.77
CA TYR A 173 -3.91 3.82 5.53
C TYR A 173 -4.40 2.52 4.89
N SER A 174 -5.64 2.56 4.43
CA SER A 174 -6.26 1.56 3.55
C SER A 174 -7.42 2.21 2.77
N ARG A 175 -8.28 1.43 2.12
CA ARG A 175 -9.53 1.95 1.53
C ARG A 175 -10.45 2.67 2.52
N HIS A 176 -10.27 2.47 3.82
CA HIS A 176 -11.00 3.20 4.84
C HIS A 176 -10.63 4.68 4.89
N GLY A 177 -9.41 5.05 4.52
CA GLY A 177 -8.88 6.41 4.51
C GLY A 177 -7.52 6.52 5.19
N LEU A 178 -7.06 7.76 5.45
CA LEU A 178 -5.77 8.05 6.10
C LEU A 178 -5.95 8.47 7.56
N ALA A 179 -5.41 7.71 8.50
CA ALA A 179 -5.50 7.97 9.94
C ALA A 179 -4.26 8.62 10.56
N GLU A 180 -3.39 9.26 9.77
CA GLU A 180 -2.21 9.97 10.31
C GLU A 180 -2.65 11.00 11.38
N SER A 181 -3.69 11.78 11.06
CA SER A 181 -4.35 12.76 11.93
C SER A 181 -5.84 12.83 11.61
N ASP A 182 -6.61 13.58 12.42
CA ASP A 182 -8.04 13.83 12.17
C ASP A 182 -8.27 14.67 10.90
N GLN A 183 -7.22 15.32 10.38
CA GLN A 183 -7.21 16.12 9.15
C GLN A 183 -6.45 15.45 7.99
N GLY A 184 -6.17 14.14 8.05
CA GLY A 184 -5.52 13.40 6.97
C GLY A 184 -6.21 13.57 5.60
N ASP A 185 -5.40 13.68 4.53
CA ASP A 185 -5.83 14.04 3.16
C ASP A 185 -6.82 13.04 2.51
N TYR A 186 -6.85 11.79 2.95
CA TYR A 186 -7.84 10.80 2.51
C TYR A 186 -8.95 10.66 3.57
N PRO A 187 -10.16 11.14 3.29
CA PRO A 187 -11.27 11.12 4.24
C PRO A 187 -11.85 9.71 4.39
N TYR A 188 -12.58 9.52 5.49
CA TYR A 188 -13.26 8.27 5.78
C TYR A 188 -14.64 8.32 5.12
N LEU A 189 -14.81 7.52 4.06
CA LEU A 189 -16.05 7.44 3.27
C LEU A 189 -16.75 6.08 3.39
N HIS A 190 -16.18 5.16 4.18
CA HIS A 190 -16.77 3.87 4.47
C HIS A 190 -18.00 4.01 5.39
N ASP A 191 -18.96 3.09 5.27
CA ASP A 191 -20.17 3.03 6.09
C ASP A 191 -19.94 2.76 7.60
N MET A 192 -18.68 2.50 7.99
CA MET A 192 -18.25 2.28 9.38
C MET A 192 -18.23 3.57 10.19
N GLY A 193 -18.17 4.73 9.53
CA GLY A 193 -18.32 6.04 10.17
C GLY A 193 -17.21 7.04 9.85
N PRO A 194 -17.21 8.18 10.57
CA PRO A 194 -16.20 9.21 10.39
C PRO A 194 -14.89 8.91 11.14
N ARG A 195 -13.83 9.63 10.76
CA ARG A 195 -12.55 9.66 11.48
C ARG A 195 -12.66 10.54 12.74
N GLN A 196 -12.05 10.10 13.84
CA GLN A 196 -11.90 10.83 15.10
C GLN A 196 -10.44 10.93 15.54
N TRP A 197 -10.09 11.99 16.26
CA TRP A 197 -8.74 12.26 16.74
C TRP A 197 -8.16 11.13 17.59
N GLU A 198 -8.94 10.61 18.54
CA GLU A 198 -8.52 9.58 19.49
C GLU A 198 -8.20 8.24 18.82
N GLY A 199 -8.62 8.02 17.57
CA GLY A 199 -8.26 6.82 16.81
C GLY A 199 -6.98 6.97 16.00
N THR A 200 -6.42 8.18 15.87
CA THR A 200 -5.34 8.48 14.92
C THR A 200 -3.96 8.00 15.37
N ILE A 201 -3.05 7.91 14.41
CA ILE A 201 -1.64 7.62 14.64
C ILE A 201 -0.98 8.69 15.51
N GLN A 202 -1.22 9.98 15.24
CA GLN A 202 -0.69 11.06 16.05
C GLN A 202 -1.14 10.97 17.51
N TYR A 203 -2.40 10.60 17.77
CA TYR A 203 -2.86 10.39 19.14
C TYR A 203 -2.12 9.25 19.86
N GLY A 204 -1.80 8.16 19.16
CA GLY A 204 -0.95 7.09 19.69
C GLY A 204 0.49 7.54 19.97
N LEU A 205 1.09 8.31 19.05
CA LEU A 205 2.43 8.87 19.21
C LEU A 205 2.53 9.86 20.38
N GLU A 206 1.50 10.69 20.58
CA GLU A 206 1.44 11.64 21.70
C GLU A 206 1.26 10.96 23.07
N GLN A 207 0.79 9.72 23.12
CA GLN A 207 0.82 8.88 24.33
C GLN A 207 2.19 8.25 24.60
N GLY A 208 3.15 8.42 23.69
CA GLY A 208 4.51 7.89 23.82
C GLY A 208 4.68 6.45 23.35
N HIS A 209 3.68 5.88 22.69
CA HIS A 209 3.76 4.52 22.15
C HIS A 209 4.78 4.40 21.01
N LYS A 210 5.46 3.25 20.96
CA LYS A 210 6.43 2.92 19.92
C LYS A 210 5.91 1.82 18.99
N PHE A 211 5.63 2.17 17.72
CA PHE A 211 5.08 1.25 16.72
C PHE A 211 5.49 1.62 15.29
N GLY A 212 5.59 0.63 14.41
CA GLY A 212 5.80 0.83 12.98
C GLY A 212 4.52 1.28 12.28
N ILE A 213 4.67 1.91 11.13
CA ILE A 213 3.54 2.42 10.32
C ILE A 213 3.47 1.61 9.03
N MET A 214 2.31 1.01 8.78
CA MET A 214 2.03 0.29 7.54
C MET A 214 0.77 0.82 6.84
N ALA A 215 0.60 0.41 5.59
CA ALA A 215 -0.65 0.50 4.86
C ALA A 215 -0.95 -0.87 4.23
N SER A 216 -2.22 -1.16 4.02
CA SER A 216 -2.71 -2.33 3.30
C SER A 216 -3.86 -1.89 2.40
N THR A 217 -4.40 -2.80 1.59
CA THR A 217 -5.51 -2.40 0.73
C THR A 217 -6.89 -2.49 1.41
N ASP A 218 -7.09 -3.43 2.34
CA ASP A 218 -8.41 -3.79 2.90
C ASP A 218 -9.48 -3.98 1.80
N GLN A 219 -9.03 -4.58 0.69
CA GLN A 219 -9.77 -4.57 -0.55
C GLN A 219 -10.65 -5.81 -0.66
N HIS A 220 -11.92 -5.63 -1.04
CA HIS A 220 -12.90 -6.73 -1.05
C HIS A 220 -13.17 -7.33 -2.44
N SER A 221 -12.30 -7.15 -3.44
CA SER A 221 -12.44 -7.71 -4.81
C SER A 221 -11.44 -8.79 -5.14
N GLY A 222 -10.69 -9.30 -4.16
CA GLY A 222 -9.64 -10.28 -4.39
C GLY A 222 -8.50 -9.70 -5.23
N TYR A 223 -8.09 -8.46 -4.94
CA TYR A 223 -7.00 -7.79 -5.67
C TYR A 223 -5.95 -7.19 -4.71
N PRO A 224 -5.14 -8.03 -4.05
CA PRO A 224 -4.07 -7.56 -3.17
C PRO A 224 -3.12 -6.61 -3.92
N GLY A 225 -2.70 -5.54 -3.26
CA GLY A 225 -1.84 -4.51 -3.85
C GLY A 225 -2.54 -3.58 -4.83
N SER A 226 -3.88 -3.60 -4.92
CA SER A 226 -4.67 -2.67 -5.74
C SER A 226 -4.19 -1.22 -5.59
N TYR A 227 -3.81 -0.62 -6.71
CA TYR A 227 -3.05 0.61 -6.75
C TYR A 227 -3.87 1.83 -6.28
N GLY A 228 -3.33 2.51 -5.27
CA GLY A 228 -3.96 3.65 -4.61
C GLY A 228 -4.71 3.28 -3.32
N ASP A 229 -4.82 2.00 -2.99
CA ASP A 229 -5.56 1.54 -1.82
C ASP A 229 -4.69 1.24 -0.60
N GLY A 230 -3.36 1.19 -0.76
CA GLY A 230 -2.40 0.98 0.31
C GLY A 230 -1.46 -0.19 0.07
N ARG A 231 -0.25 -0.12 0.64
CA ARG A 231 0.76 -1.19 0.65
C ARG A 231 1.82 -0.91 1.70
N ILE A 232 2.44 -1.98 2.18
CA ILE A 232 3.56 -1.93 3.12
C ILE A 232 4.87 -2.11 2.36
N GLY A 233 5.88 -1.31 2.70
CA GLY A 233 7.27 -1.55 2.34
C GLY A 233 8.03 -2.06 3.56
N VAL A 234 8.90 -3.05 3.37
CA VAL A 234 9.72 -3.67 4.43
C VAL A 234 11.19 -3.54 4.06
N LEU A 235 11.98 -2.92 4.94
CA LEU A 235 13.42 -2.73 4.78
C LEU A 235 14.14 -3.98 5.29
N ALA A 236 14.59 -4.84 4.38
CA ALA A 236 15.25 -6.10 4.72
C ALA A 236 16.46 -6.38 3.82
N PRO A 237 17.42 -7.21 4.26
CA PRO A 237 18.59 -7.57 3.44
C PRO A 237 18.24 -8.49 2.25
N SER A 238 17.15 -9.25 2.33
CA SER A 238 16.75 -10.24 1.32
C SER A 238 15.25 -10.54 1.38
N LEU A 239 14.68 -11.01 0.26
CA LEU A 239 13.31 -11.53 0.21
C LEU A 239 13.26 -12.96 0.74
N THR A 240 13.50 -13.10 2.04
CA THR A 240 13.37 -14.38 2.74
C THR A 240 12.44 -14.24 3.92
N ARG A 241 11.67 -15.29 4.25
CA ARG A 241 10.71 -15.23 5.37
C ARG A 241 11.32 -14.69 6.66
N ASP A 242 12.50 -15.19 7.06
CA ASP A 242 13.19 -14.71 8.26
C ASP A 242 13.55 -13.23 8.19
N ALA A 243 14.14 -12.79 7.08
CA ALA A 243 14.54 -11.39 6.91
C ALA A 243 13.34 -10.43 6.88
N ILE A 244 12.25 -10.80 6.19
CA ILE A 244 11.01 -10.01 6.18
C ILE A 244 10.36 -10.02 7.56
N TRP A 245 10.29 -11.18 8.22
CA TRP A 245 9.72 -11.31 9.55
C TRP A 245 10.47 -10.48 10.60
N GLU A 246 11.80 -10.53 10.61
CA GLU A 246 12.59 -9.73 11.55
C GLU A 246 12.44 -8.23 11.29
N ALA A 247 12.42 -7.79 10.02
CA ALA A 247 12.19 -6.39 9.69
C ALA A 247 10.78 -5.90 10.10
N LEU A 248 9.74 -6.73 9.91
CA LEU A 248 8.39 -6.48 10.41
C LEU A 248 8.40 -6.36 11.95
N ARG A 249 9.04 -7.30 12.65
CA ARG A 249 9.15 -7.34 14.11
C ARG A 249 9.89 -6.13 14.68
N THR A 250 10.95 -5.67 14.03
CA THR A 250 11.74 -4.49 14.43
C THR A 250 11.19 -3.17 13.89
N ARG A 251 10.03 -3.18 13.23
CA ARG A 251 9.34 -1.99 12.69
C ARG A 251 10.11 -1.28 11.58
N HIS A 252 10.98 -1.99 10.87
CA HIS A 252 11.71 -1.49 9.70
C HIS A 252 10.78 -1.50 8.49
N VAL A 253 9.69 -0.73 8.60
CA VAL A 253 8.57 -0.72 7.66
C VAL A 253 8.19 0.71 7.27
N CYS A 254 7.57 0.85 6.10
CA CYS A 254 6.97 2.09 5.62
C CYS A 254 5.59 1.82 5.04
N ALA A 255 4.74 2.84 5.04
CA ALA A 255 3.44 2.82 4.40
C ALA A 255 3.48 3.58 3.08
N ALA A 256 2.75 3.11 2.06
CA ALA A 256 2.50 3.88 0.84
C ALA A 256 1.07 3.69 0.36
N THR A 257 0.50 4.70 -0.30
CA THR A 257 -0.87 4.62 -0.84
C THR A 257 -0.95 3.76 -2.10
N GLY A 258 0.09 3.72 -2.91
CA GLY A 258 0.07 3.01 -4.18
C GLY A 258 1.42 3.01 -4.89
N ASP A 259 2.03 4.18 -5.09
CA ASP A 259 3.38 4.26 -5.66
C ASP A 259 4.41 3.58 -4.74
N LYS A 260 5.39 2.90 -5.33
CA LYS A 260 6.52 2.29 -4.63
C LYS A 260 7.57 3.36 -4.26
N ILE A 261 7.18 4.33 -3.43
CA ILE A 261 8.04 5.43 -3.00
C ILE A 261 9.10 4.90 -2.03
N ILE A 262 10.37 5.01 -2.41
CA ILE A 262 11.49 4.57 -1.58
C ILE A 262 11.89 5.71 -0.66
N ILE A 263 11.95 5.44 0.65
CA ILE A 263 12.40 6.37 1.68
C ILE A 263 13.60 5.75 2.41
N ASP A 264 14.80 6.29 2.25
CA ASP A 264 15.94 6.03 3.15
C ASP A 264 15.97 7.16 4.19
N PHE A 265 15.35 6.90 5.33
CA PHE A 265 15.32 7.84 6.46
C PHE A 265 16.17 7.30 7.60
N ARG A 266 17.17 8.09 8.01
CA ARG A 266 18.07 7.73 9.10
C ARG A 266 18.24 8.86 10.09
N LEU A 267 18.40 8.45 11.34
CA LEU A 267 18.81 9.31 12.42
C LEU A 267 20.09 8.75 13.03
N ASN A 268 21.19 9.47 12.84
CA ASN A 268 22.55 8.95 12.97
C ASN A 268 22.75 7.74 12.05
N ASP A 269 22.96 6.55 12.63
CA ASP A 269 23.14 5.30 11.89
C ASP A 269 21.92 4.37 12.02
N ALA A 270 20.85 4.81 12.70
CA ALA A 270 19.63 4.04 12.90
C ALA A 270 18.62 4.23 11.77
N PHE A 271 17.79 3.21 11.57
CA PHE A 271 16.76 3.14 10.54
C PHE A 271 15.38 3.45 11.12
N MET A 272 14.42 3.75 10.24
CA MET A 272 13.00 3.82 10.60
C MET A 272 12.56 2.61 11.43
N GLY A 273 11.88 2.84 12.56
CA GLY A 273 11.48 1.81 13.53
C GLY A 273 12.39 1.67 14.75
N ASP A 274 13.61 2.18 14.70
CA ASP A 274 14.60 2.07 15.78
C ASP A 274 14.36 3.05 16.94
N VAL A 275 14.92 2.68 18.10
CA VAL A 275 15.06 3.56 19.27
C VAL A 275 16.55 3.82 19.49
N VAL A 276 16.96 5.09 19.55
CA VAL A 276 18.34 5.51 19.77
C VAL A 276 18.48 6.43 20.98
N ARG A 277 19.72 6.61 21.42
CA ARG A 277 20.10 7.55 22.49
C ARG A 277 21.07 8.59 21.96
N GLY A 278 20.79 9.86 22.22
CA GLY A 278 21.71 10.94 21.90
C GLY A 278 21.06 12.31 21.74
N ASN A 279 21.80 13.34 22.15
CA ASN A 279 21.35 14.74 22.06
C ASN A 279 21.62 15.37 20.68
N SER A 280 22.64 14.88 19.94
CA SER A 280 22.88 15.26 18.55
C SER A 280 22.29 14.22 17.60
N ARG A 281 21.47 14.68 16.66
CA ARG A 281 20.64 13.85 15.80
C ARG A 281 20.89 14.24 14.36
N ARG A 282 21.79 13.51 13.70
CA ARG A 282 22.12 13.71 12.29
C ARG A 282 21.03 13.06 11.45
N ILE A 283 20.22 13.86 10.77
CA ILE A 283 19.12 13.36 9.95
C ILE A 283 19.62 13.25 8.51
N TYR A 284 19.47 12.06 7.94
CA TYR A 284 19.68 11.79 6.53
C TYR A 284 18.37 11.33 5.91
N LEU A 285 18.10 11.84 4.72
CA LEU A 285 16.93 11.51 3.95
C LEU A 285 17.30 11.39 2.47
N ASN A 286 16.93 10.28 1.85
CA ASN A 286 16.94 10.11 0.42
C ASN A 286 15.61 9.49 -0.04
N VAL A 287 14.93 10.15 -0.98
CA VAL A 287 13.61 9.75 -1.47
C VAL A 287 13.68 9.54 -2.98
N THR A 288 13.12 8.43 -3.44
CA THR A 288 12.84 8.19 -4.86
C THR A 288 11.37 7.86 -5.06
N GLY A 289 10.64 8.77 -5.71
CA GLY A 289 9.24 8.61 -6.08
C GLY A 289 9.04 7.95 -7.44
N GLU A 290 7.78 7.69 -7.78
CA GLU A 290 7.34 7.15 -9.08
C GLU A 290 6.74 8.23 -10.01
N SER A 291 6.66 9.45 -9.49
CA SER A 291 6.14 10.69 -10.09
C SER A 291 6.80 11.88 -9.40
N CYS A 292 6.56 13.10 -9.89
CA CYS A 292 7.12 14.32 -9.32
C CYS A 292 6.76 14.45 -7.84
N ILE A 293 7.76 14.64 -6.98
CA ILE A 293 7.58 14.97 -5.57
C ILE A 293 6.94 16.37 -5.49
N ASP A 294 5.88 16.51 -4.71
CA ASP A 294 5.30 17.80 -4.34
C ASP A 294 6.05 18.37 -3.13
N TYR A 295 6.18 17.57 -2.07
CA TYR A 295 7.08 17.87 -0.96
C TYR A 295 7.44 16.62 -0.16
N VAL A 296 8.50 16.76 0.65
CA VAL A 296 8.87 15.84 1.71
C VAL A 296 8.95 16.60 3.03
N ASP A 297 8.28 16.10 4.06
CA ASP A 297 8.34 16.64 5.41
C ASP A 297 9.14 15.71 6.32
N VAL A 298 10.04 16.31 7.11
CA VAL A 298 10.60 15.70 8.30
C VAL A 298 9.77 16.19 9.49
N VAL A 299 9.05 15.28 10.13
CA VAL A 299 8.19 15.58 11.28
C VAL A 299 8.94 15.22 12.56
N LYS A 300 8.88 16.10 13.56
CA LYS A 300 9.35 15.88 14.93
C LYS A 300 8.22 16.20 15.89
N ASN A 301 7.83 15.25 16.74
CA ASN A 301 6.81 15.48 17.79
C ASN A 301 5.51 16.14 17.26
N GLY A 302 5.04 15.67 16.10
CA GLY A 302 3.81 16.15 15.47
C GLY A 302 3.95 17.50 14.75
N GLN A 303 5.15 18.10 14.72
CA GLN A 303 5.43 19.37 14.05
C GLN A 303 6.40 19.17 12.88
N ILE A 304 6.24 19.94 11.81
CA ILE A 304 7.18 19.92 10.69
C ILE A 304 8.48 20.59 11.14
N LEU A 305 9.56 19.79 11.19
CA LEU A 305 10.91 20.26 11.47
C LEU A 305 11.56 20.86 10.21
N ALA A 306 11.36 20.21 9.06
CA ALA A 306 11.85 20.66 7.77
C ALA A 306 10.93 20.20 6.64
N ARG A 307 10.85 21.01 5.57
CA ARG A 307 10.12 20.70 4.34
C ARG A 307 11.01 20.94 3.12
N MET A 308 11.14 19.93 2.27
CA MET A 308 11.75 20.04 0.95
C MET A 308 10.62 20.09 -0.09
N ASN A 309 10.50 21.20 -0.82
CA ASN A 309 9.47 21.36 -1.86
C ASN A 309 10.00 20.91 -3.22
N GLY A 310 9.20 20.16 -3.96
CA GLY A 310 9.44 19.88 -5.37
C GLY A 310 8.88 20.99 -6.27
N PRO A 311 9.28 21.01 -7.55
CA PRO A 311 8.82 22.03 -8.48
C PRO A 311 7.31 21.90 -8.77
N LEU A 312 6.65 23.03 -9.10
CA LEU A 312 5.27 22.99 -9.61
C LEU A 312 5.20 22.28 -10.96
N THR A 313 6.08 22.68 -11.87
CA THR A 313 6.28 22.07 -13.18
C THR A 313 7.73 21.62 -13.28
N PRO A 314 7.99 20.33 -13.57
CA PRO A 314 9.36 19.86 -13.75
C PRO A 314 10.08 20.64 -14.86
N VAL A 315 11.34 20.96 -14.63
CA VAL A 315 12.19 21.62 -15.63
C VAL A 315 12.79 20.55 -16.53
N ALA A 316 12.63 20.70 -17.84
CA ALA A 316 13.25 19.80 -18.81
C ALA A 316 14.79 19.91 -18.70
N PRO A 317 15.54 18.79 -18.61
CA PRO A 317 16.99 18.83 -18.55
C PRO A 317 17.61 19.45 -19.81
N GLU A 318 18.77 20.08 -19.70
CA GLU A 318 19.47 20.66 -20.87
C GLU A 318 20.00 19.58 -21.82
N GLY A 319 20.51 18.46 -21.29
CA GLY A 319 21.11 17.37 -22.07
C GLY A 319 20.17 16.69 -23.08
N ASP A 320 20.77 16.06 -24.08
CA ASP A 320 20.01 15.39 -25.15
C ASP A 320 19.35 14.09 -24.68
N THR A 321 20.06 13.32 -23.85
CA THR A 321 19.53 12.10 -23.20
C THR A 321 19.02 12.41 -21.81
N VAL A 322 17.82 11.95 -21.52
CA VAL A 322 17.10 12.23 -20.28
C VAL A 322 16.72 10.91 -19.63
N ARG A 323 16.97 10.80 -18.32
CA ARG A 323 16.34 9.80 -17.46
C ARG A 323 15.04 10.36 -16.90
N CYS A 324 13.93 9.66 -17.14
CA CYS A 324 12.61 10.11 -16.71
C CYS A 324 11.65 8.95 -16.47
N LYS A 325 10.60 9.22 -15.70
CA LYS A 325 9.44 8.32 -15.57
C LYS A 325 8.28 8.79 -16.42
N VAL A 326 7.67 7.89 -17.18
CA VAL A 326 6.46 8.15 -17.99
C VAL A 326 5.38 7.15 -17.60
N LYS A 327 4.28 7.64 -17.01
CA LYS A 327 3.09 6.83 -16.75
C LYS A 327 2.20 6.76 -17.99
N VAL A 328 1.73 5.56 -18.34
CA VAL A 328 0.73 5.38 -19.40
C VAL A 328 -0.52 4.75 -18.79
N ASP A 329 -1.63 5.48 -18.83
CA ASP A 329 -2.92 5.05 -18.31
C ASP A 329 -3.85 4.56 -19.43
N PHE A 330 -4.68 3.57 -19.09
CA PHE A 330 -5.65 2.89 -19.95
C PHE A 330 -7.02 2.86 -19.25
N GLY A 331 -8.06 3.38 -19.90
CA GLY A 331 -9.42 3.33 -19.35
C GLY A 331 -10.40 4.36 -19.90
N TRP A 332 -11.11 5.07 -19.02
CA TRP A 332 -12.15 6.07 -19.33
C TRP A 332 -13.35 5.60 -20.17
N ASN A 333 -13.54 4.29 -20.32
CA ASN A 333 -14.73 3.79 -20.98
C ASN A 333 -16.00 4.13 -20.19
N ARG A 334 -17.13 4.23 -20.90
CA ARG A 334 -18.45 4.53 -20.29
C ARG A 334 -19.29 3.28 -20.01
N GLU A 335 -18.95 2.18 -20.67
CA GLU A 335 -19.72 0.93 -20.65
C GLU A 335 -19.42 0.09 -19.41
N GLU A 336 -20.38 -0.71 -18.94
CA GLU A 336 -20.15 -1.64 -17.81
C GLU A 336 -19.14 -2.75 -18.14
N ARG A 337 -19.11 -3.14 -19.41
CA ARG A 337 -18.22 -4.18 -19.89
C ARG A 337 -16.76 -3.72 -19.78
N TYR A 338 -15.93 -4.59 -19.23
CA TYR A 338 -14.48 -4.38 -19.21
C TYR A 338 -13.93 -4.20 -20.62
N VAL A 339 -13.04 -3.22 -20.75
CA VAL A 339 -12.16 -3.08 -21.91
C VAL A 339 -10.95 -3.94 -21.66
N HIS A 340 -10.71 -4.87 -22.59
CA HIS A 340 -9.52 -5.68 -22.62
C HIS A 340 -8.46 -4.97 -23.48
N TRP A 341 -7.32 -4.67 -22.90
CA TRP A 341 -6.18 -4.04 -23.55
C TRP A 341 -5.10 -5.09 -23.75
N GLN A 342 -4.83 -5.43 -25.00
CA GLN A 342 -3.75 -6.33 -25.36
C GLN A 342 -2.84 -5.63 -26.36
N GLY A 343 -1.56 -5.55 -26.00
CA GLY A 343 -0.62 -4.78 -26.81
C GLY A 343 0.70 -4.55 -26.10
N LYS A 344 1.45 -3.56 -26.59
CA LYS A 344 2.77 -3.24 -26.07
C LYS A 344 3.09 -1.75 -26.08
N LEU A 345 3.94 -1.36 -25.15
CA LEU A 345 4.64 -0.10 -25.16
C LEU A 345 6.06 -0.33 -25.66
N SER A 346 6.57 0.52 -26.55
CA SER A 346 7.92 0.39 -27.10
C SER A 346 8.65 1.71 -27.29
N VAL A 347 9.99 1.67 -27.26
CA VAL A 347 10.86 2.82 -27.52
C VAL A 347 11.78 2.57 -28.71
N ASN A 348 11.90 3.55 -29.61
CA ASN A 348 12.77 3.40 -30.79
C ASN A 348 14.25 3.74 -30.52
N LYS A 349 14.52 4.55 -29.48
CA LYS A 349 15.84 5.02 -29.04
C LYS A 349 15.92 4.96 -27.52
N GLY A 350 17.14 4.89 -26.99
CA GLY A 350 17.34 4.73 -25.55
C GLY A 350 16.89 3.35 -25.06
N ARG A 351 16.45 3.25 -23.81
CA ARG A 351 15.99 2.00 -23.21
C ARG A 351 14.93 2.20 -22.13
N ILE A 352 14.12 1.16 -21.95
CA ILE A 352 13.28 0.94 -20.76
C ILE A 352 14.18 0.35 -19.67
N VAL A 353 14.31 1.06 -18.55
CA VAL A 353 15.07 0.63 -17.37
C VAL A 353 14.24 -0.29 -16.49
N SER A 354 12.97 0.06 -16.26
CA SER A 354 12.01 -0.76 -15.50
C SER A 354 10.56 -0.39 -15.84
N VAL A 355 9.64 -1.29 -15.48
CA VAL A 355 8.20 -1.10 -15.63
C VAL A 355 7.53 -1.36 -14.27
N THR A 356 6.90 -0.34 -13.69
CA THR A 356 6.16 -0.46 -12.42
C THR A 356 4.65 -0.56 -12.71
N PRO A 357 3.95 -1.62 -12.27
CA PRO A 357 2.51 -1.73 -12.44
C PRO A 357 1.74 -0.77 -11.50
N CYS A 358 0.68 -0.18 -12.03
CA CYS A 358 -0.32 0.61 -11.29
C CYS A 358 -1.70 -0.05 -11.48
N PHE A 359 -1.80 -1.32 -11.10
CA PHE A 359 -2.97 -2.15 -11.37
C PHE A 359 -3.99 -2.10 -10.24
N ARG A 360 -5.28 -2.03 -10.59
CA ARG A 360 -6.39 -1.87 -9.64
C ARG A 360 -7.37 -3.01 -9.74
N GLY A 361 -7.90 -3.40 -8.58
CA GLY A 361 -9.10 -4.21 -8.45
C GLY A 361 -10.37 -3.39 -8.60
N ALA A 362 -11.52 -4.06 -8.60
CA ALA A 362 -12.81 -3.38 -8.57
C ALA A 362 -13.01 -2.68 -7.22
N ALA A 363 -13.72 -1.55 -7.20
CA ALA A 363 -13.88 -0.70 -6.01
C ALA A 363 -14.92 -1.24 -5.00
N PHE A 364 -14.76 -2.49 -4.55
CA PHE A 364 -15.53 -3.07 -3.45
C PHE A 364 -14.87 -2.80 -2.11
N THR A 365 -15.65 -2.31 -1.14
CA THR A 365 -15.24 -2.03 0.25
C THR A 365 -15.91 -2.96 1.26
N SER A 366 -17.09 -3.47 0.95
CA SER A 366 -17.86 -4.39 1.79
C SER A 366 -18.95 -5.05 0.95
N PRO A 367 -19.50 -6.21 1.37
CA PRO A 367 -20.71 -6.77 0.77
C PRO A 367 -21.87 -5.77 0.79
N GLN A 368 -22.66 -5.77 -0.27
CA GLN A 368 -23.94 -5.06 -0.35
C GLN A 368 -25.09 -6.04 -0.63
N GLU A 369 -26.29 -5.71 -0.12
CA GLU A 369 -27.47 -6.52 -0.34
C GLU A 369 -27.81 -6.57 -1.85
N GLY A 370 -27.96 -7.78 -2.39
CA GLY A 370 -28.32 -7.98 -3.80
C GLY A 370 -27.14 -8.05 -4.79
N GLU A 371 -25.90 -8.01 -4.30
CA GLU A 371 -24.73 -8.22 -5.16
C GLU A 371 -24.68 -9.64 -5.74
N THR A 372 -24.20 -9.72 -6.98
CA THR A 372 -24.03 -10.98 -7.73
C THR A 372 -22.60 -11.49 -7.67
N GLU A 373 -22.39 -12.71 -8.16
CA GLU A 373 -21.06 -13.27 -8.32
C GLU A 373 -20.16 -12.35 -9.17
N PHE A 374 -18.95 -12.06 -8.66
CA PHE A 374 -17.97 -11.19 -9.31
C PHE A 374 -16.68 -11.97 -9.53
N LYS A 375 -16.14 -11.84 -10.75
CA LYS A 375 -14.84 -12.39 -11.12
C LYS A 375 -13.80 -11.29 -11.22
N THR A 376 -12.67 -11.51 -10.54
CA THR A 376 -11.51 -10.64 -10.60
C THR A 376 -10.82 -10.75 -11.97
N HIS A 377 -10.52 -9.61 -12.56
CA HIS A 377 -9.73 -9.54 -13.79
C HIS A 377 -8.27 -9.21 -13.47
N VAL A 378 -7.40 -10.22 -13.54
CA VAL A 378 -5.97 -10.08 -13.24
C VAL A 378 -5.24 -9.37 -14.38
N ASN A 379 -4.59 -8.25 -14.08
CA ASN A 379 -3.77 -7.46 -15.02
C ASN A 379 -2.34 -8.00 -15.00
N ARG A 380 -1.65 -8.00 -16.16
CA ARG A 380 -0.32 -8.58 -16.28
C ARG A 380 0.62 -7.72 -17.12
N ILE A 381 1.87 -7.68 -16.67
CA ILE A 381 3.02 -7.40 -17.52
C ILE A 381 3.51 -8.75 -18.03
N LEU A 382 3.34 -9.01 -19.33
CA LEU A 382 3.68 -10.30 -19.94
C LEU A 382 5.19 -10.43 -20.20
N SER A 383 5.84 -9.32 -20.54
CA SER A 383 7.28 -9.27 -20.77
C SER A 383 7.83 -7.85 -20.53
N VAL A 384 9.09 -7.78 -20.12
CA VAL A 384 9.86 -6.54 -19.99
C VAL A 384 11.20 -6.73 -20.67
N GLY A 385 11.48 -5.88 -21.66
CA GLY A 385 12.80 -5.77 -22.29
C GLY A 385 13.22 -4.31 -22.42
N GLU A 386 14.47 -4.08 -22.82
CA GLU A 386 15.01 -2.72 -22.94
C GLU A 386 14.31 -1.87 -24.01
N LYS A 387 13.56 -2.48 -24.94
CA LYS A 387 12.91 -1.78 -26.06
C LYS A 387 11.39 -1.83 -26.02
N GLU A 388 10.81 -2.81 -25.33
CA GLU A 388 9.37 -2.97 -25.28
C GLU A 388 8.92 -3.72 -24.04
N THR A 389 7.66 -3.53 -23.68
CA THR A 389 6.94 -4.29 -22.66
C THR A 389 5.55 -4.63 -23.16
N GLU A 390 5.18 -5.91 -23.04
CA GLU A 390 3.86 -6.41 -23.44
C GLU A 390 2.92 -6.44 -22.23
N LEU A 391 1.68 -5.98 -22.43
CA LEU A 391 0.70 -5.82 -21.38
C LEU A 391 -0.62 -6.53 -21.74
N ASP A 392 -1.26 -7.08 -20.71
CA ASP A 392 -2.60 -7.68 -20.75
C ASP A 392 -3.42 -7.10 -19.61
N LEU A 393 -4.28 -6.12 -19.92
CA LEU A 393 -4.96 -5.30 -18.91
C LEU A 393 -6.48 -5.29 -19.11
N TYR A 394 -7.20 -5.07 -18.02
CA TYR A 394 -8.64 -4.95 -17.94
C TYR A 394 -9.00 -3.68 -17.18
N SER A 395 -9.60 -2.71 -17.86
CA SER A 395 -10.17 -1.53 -17.22
C SER A 395 -11.69 -1.57 -17.29
N SER A 396 -12.35 -1.03 -16.27
CA SER A 396 -13.79 -0.77 -16.28
C SER A 396 -14.05 0.73 -16.24
N LYS A 397 -15.32 1.14 -16.39
CA LYS A 397 -15.68 2.55 -16.22
C LYS A 397 -15.36 3.01 -14.79
N ASN A 398 -14.99 4.27 -14.64
CA ASN A 398 -14.88 4.86 -13.31
C ASN A 398 -16.25 4.84 -12.62
N PRO A 399 -16.37 4.31 -11.38
CA PRO A 399 -17.65 4.30 -10.67
C PRO A 399 -18.23 5.69 -10.46
N ASN A 400 -17.36 6.69 -10.27
CA ASN A 400 -17.69 8.10 -10.13
C ASN A 400 -16.48 8.95 -10.54
N THR A 401 -16.59 10.28 -10.46
CA THR A 401 -15.52 11.22 -10.87
C THR A 401 -14.31 11.26 -9.93
N THR A 402 -14.32 10.53 -8.83
CA THR A 402 -13.27 10.49 -7.79
C THR A 402 -12.69 9.10 -7.56
N THR A 403 -13.26 8.06 -8.16
CA THR A 403 -12.81 6.67 -8.02
C THR A 403 -12.23 6.18 -9.34
N ALA A 404 -10.92 6.00 -9.38
CA ALA A 404 -10.23 5.50 -10.57
C ALA A 404 -10.37 3.97 -10.70
N ALA A 405 -10.84 3.51 -11.86
CA ALA A 405 -10.82 2.11 -12.29
C ALA A 405 -9.86 1.88 -13.47
N MET A 406 -9.01 2.88 -13.75
CA MET A 406 -8.01 2.86 -14.80
C MET A 406 -6.86 1.94 -14.42
N GLN A 407 -6.22 1.38 -15.43
CA GLN A 407 -4.99 0.61 -15.28
C GLN A 407 -3.83 1.43 -15.83
N ALA A 408 -2.65 1.29 -15.26
CA ALA A 408 -1.48 1.96 -15.79
C ALA A 408 -0.20 1.18 -15.55
N VAL A 409 0.84 1.57 -16.27
CA VAL A 409 2.22 1.24 -15.96
C VAL A 409 3.06 2.51 -15.97
N ILE A 410 4.13 2.53 -15.19
CA ILE A 410 5.14 3.58 -15.17
C ILE A 410 6.41 3.01 -15.79
N LEU A 411 6.91 3.66 -16.84
CA LEU A 411 8.18 3.32 -17.48
C LEU A 411 9.28 4.22 -16.91
N ASP A 412 10.32 3.66 -16.30
CA ASP A 412 11.60 4.37 -16.11
C ASP A 412 12.37 4.26 -17.41
N LEU A 413 12.64 5.39 -18.06
CA LEU A 413 13.22 5.49 -19.38
C LEU A 413 14.53 6.25 -19.32
N GLU A 414 15.51 5.80 -20.11
CA GLU A 414 16.72 6.55 -20.41
C GLU A 414 16.81 6.68 -21.93
N MET A 415 16.45 7.85 -22.47
CA MET A 415 16.32 8.03 -23.92
C MET A 415 16.58 9.48 -24.36
N PRO A 416 17.01 9.69 -25.63
CA PRO A 416 17.13 11.04 -26.17
C PRO A 416 15.75 11.70 -26.32
N LYS A 417 15.72 13.05 -26.27
CA LYS A 417 14.49 13.85 -26.43
C LYS A 417 13.75 13.56 -27.74
N ASP A 418 14.47 13.18 -28.79
CA ASP A 418 13.91 12.82 -30.10
C ASP A 418 13.60 11.31 -30.24
N GLY A 419 13.78 10.54 -29.17
CA GLY A 419 13.30 9.17 -29.07
C GLY A 419 11.79 9.15 -28.92
N VAL A 420 11.15 8.12 -29.46
CA VAL A 420 9.69 7.96 -29.53
C VAL A 420 9.26 6.84 -28.61
N LEU A 421 8.28 7.12 -27.76
CA LEU A 421 7.49 6.14 -27.04
C LEU A 421 6.21 5.85 -27.84
N THR A 422 5.97 4.58 -28.10
CA THR A 422 4.84 4.08 -28.89
C THR A 422 3.92 3.25 -27.99
N ALA A 423 2.61 3.43 -28.10
CA ALA A 423 1.61 2.49 -27.62
C ALA A 423 0.91 1.84 -28.82
N ASP A 424 0.98 0.51 -28.90
CA ASP A 424 0.32 -0.31 -29.91
C ASP A 424 -0.64 -1.26 -29.20
N PHE A 425 -1.93 -0.92 -29.20
CA PHE A 425 -2.98 -1.61 -28.47
C PHE A 425 -4.24 -1.72 -29.32
N ASN A 426 -4.87 -2.89 -29.32
CA ASN A 426 -6.17 -3.13 -29.94
C ASN A 426 -6.26 -2.64 -31.40
N GLY A 427 -5.17 -2.75 -32.16
CA GLY A 427 -5.09 -2.33 -33.56
C GLY A 427 -4.93 -0.82 -33.79
N LYS A 428 -4.61 -0.04 -32.74
CA LYS A 428 -4.32 1.39 -32.82
C LYS A 428 -2.90 1.65 -32.32
N LYS A 429 -2.20 2.54 -33.04
CA LYS A 429 -0.83 2.95 -32.73
C LYS A 429 -0.78 4.46 -32.47
N PHE A 430 -0.22 4.85 -31.34
CA PHE A 430 0.01 6.25 -30.95
C PHE A 430 1.49 6.45 -30.60
N GLU A 431 2.06 7.57 -31.00
CA GLU A 431 3.50 7.82 -30.92
C GLU A 431 3.77 9.26 -30.47
N HIS A 432 4.67 9.40 -29.50
CA HIS A 432 5.17 10.70 -29.05
C HIS A 432 6.65 10.66 -28.77
N THR A 433 7.33 11.74 -29.14
CA THR A 433 8.71 11.97 -28.74
C THR A 433 8.80 12.24 -27.23
N LEU A 434 9.94 11.92 -26.62
CA LEU A 434 10.16 12.29 -25.22
C LEU A 434 10.10 13.81 -25.02
N GLY A 435 10.58 14.59 -25.99
CA GLY A 435 10.47 16.06 -25.99
C GLY A 435 9.04 16.55 -25.81
N GLU A 436 8.09 16.00 -26.58
CA GLU A 436 6.67 16.32 -26.44
C GLU A 436 6.12 15.93 -25.06
N LEU A 437 6.55 14.79 -24.52
CA LEU A 437 6.10 14.34 -23.20
C LEU A 437 6.70 15.15 -22.05
N LEU A 438 7.91 15.72 -22.22
CA LEU A 438 8.49 16.68 -21.28
C LEU A 438 7.68 17.99 -21.23
N GLU A 439 7.12 18.42 -22.36
CA GLU A 439 6.23 19.59 -22.44
C GLU A 439 4.88 19.34 -21.75
N GLY A 440 4.32 18.13 -21.86
CA GLY A 440 3.08 17.76 -21.20
C GLY A 440 2.47 16.43 -21.68
N SER A 441 1.34 16.07 -21.09
CA SER A 441 0.63 14.82 -21.42
C SER A 441 0.04 14.82 -22.84
N ARG A 442 -0.27 13.63 -23.35
CA ARG A 442 -0.92 13.41 -24.66
C ARG A 442 -2.00 12.34 -24.54
N SER A 443 -3.24 12.66 -24.91
CA SER A 443 -4.42 11.79 -24.76
C SER A 443 -4.96 11.31 -26.10
N HIS A 444 -5.38 10.05 -26.16
CA HIS A 444 -5.94 9.45 -27.37
C HIS A 444 -7.20 8.64 -27.08
N PHE A 445 -8.28 8.93 -27.79
CA PHE A 445 -9.48 8.10 -27.79
C PHE A 445 -9.35 6.99 -28.82
N MET A 446 -9.75 5.77 -28.47
CA MET A 446 -9.58 4.60 -29.34
C MET A 446 -10.51 4.62 -30.56
N ILE A 447 -11.77 5.00 -30.35
CA ILE A 447 -12.81 4.99 -31.41
C ILE A 447 -13.61 6.31 -31.50
N GLY A 448 -13.11 7.38 -30.86
CA GLY A 448 -13.71 8.72 -30.89
C GLY A 448 -14.24 9.19 -29.53
N TRP A 449 -14.94 10.31 -29.51
CA TRP A 449 -15.45 10.90 -28.26
C TRP A 449 -16.36 9.92 -27.50
N LEU A 450 -16.26 9.92 -26.15
CA LEU A 450 -16.94 8.99 -25.23
C LEU A 450 -16.56 7.51 -25.42
N SER A 451 -15.32 7.23 -25.84
CA SER A 451 -14.75 5.88 -25.82
C SER A 451 -13.61 5.76 -24.83
N GLU A 452 -13.15 4.52 -24.63
CA GLU A 452 -11.92 4.24 -23.94
C GLU A 452 -10.72 5.01 -24.52
N ALA A 453 -9.76 5.32 -23.67
CA ALA A 453 -8.65 6.20 -23.99
C ALA A 453 -7.34 5.71 -23.39
N ILE A 454 -6.25 6.12 -24.04
CA ILE A 454 -4.87 5.99 -23.56
C ILE A 454 -4.35 7.40 -23.25
N LEU A 455 -3.73 7.57 -22.09
CA LEU A 455 -3.06 8.80 -21.69
C LEU A 455 -1.57 8.54 -21.50
N PHE A 456 -0.74 9.18 -22.31
CA PHE A 456 0.68 9.35 -22.01
C PHE A 456 0.80 10.54 -21.06
N ASN A 457 1.22 10.29 -19.82
CA ASN A 457 1.45 11.37 -18.87
C ASN A 457 2.70 12.17 -19.23
N ARG A 458 2.83 13.36 -18.62
CA ARG A 458 4.06 14.16 -18.71
C ARG A 458 5.24 13.30 -18.26
N ALA A 459 6.34 13.35 -19.02
CA ALA A 459 7.60 12.75 -18.60
C ALA A 459 8.17 13.51 -17.40
N MET A 460 8.46 12.77 -16.33
CA MET A 460 8.99 13.30 -15.08
C MET A 460 10.51 13.09 -15.05
N PRO A 461 11.35 14.12 -15.21
CA PRO A 461 12.81 13.97 -15.13
C PRO A 461 13.27 13.59 -13.72
N GLU A 462 14.44 12.93 -13.61
CA GLU A 462 15.02 12.48 -12.33
C GLU A 462 15.08 13.55 -11.25
N SER A 463 15.37 14.80 -11.63
CA SER A 463 15.45 15.92 -10.70
C SER A 463 14.12 16.28 -10.01
N CYS A 464 12.99 15.76 -10.47
CA CYS A 464 11.68 16.04 -9.86
C CYS A 464 11.11 14.88 -9.04
N PHE A 465 11.64 13.65 -9.22
CA PHE A 465 11.20 12.48 -8.44
C PHE A 465 12.27 11.98 -7.45
N THR A 466 13.41 12.65 -7.34
CA THR A 466 14.45 12.36 -6.35
C THR A 466 14.69 13.56 -5.42
N VAL A 467 14.90 13.30 -4.13
CA VAL A 467 15.29 14.31 -3.13
C VAL A 467 16.31 13.70 -2.19
N GLU A 468 17.46 14.35 -2.03
CA GLU A 468 18.44 14.04 -0.98
C GLU A 468 18.60 15.24 -0.04
N HIS A 469 18.58 14.99 1.26
CA HIS A 469 18.68 16.01 2.29
C HIS A 469 19.49 15.53 3.50
N TYR A 470 20.23 16.47 4.09
CA TYR A 470 20.99 16.27 5.32
C TYR A 470 20.80 17.45 6.25
N MET A 471 20.52 17.17 7.52
CA MET A 471 20.45 18.19 8.58
C MET A 471 20.89 17.63 9.92
N GLU A 472 21.03 18.50 10.91
CA GLU A 472 21.32 18.12 12.29
C GLU A 472 20.33 18.81 13.23
N ASP A 473 19.69 18.04 14.09
CA ASP A 473 18.93 18.55 15.23
C ASP A 473 19.75 18.38 16.52
N LYS A 474 19.94 19.48 17.26
CA LYS A 474 20.70 19.54 18.52
C LYS A 474 19.82 19.86 19.72
N GLU A 475 18.51 20.01 19.52
CA GLU A 475 17.60 20.50 20.55
C GLU A 475 16.58 19.44 20.95
N PRO A 476 16.90 18.56 21.91
CA PRO A 476 15.90 17.70 22.56
C PRO A 476 14.69 18.49 23.07
N GLN A 477 13.49 18.10 22.67
CA GLN A 477 12.24 18.74 23.12
C GLN A 477 11.55 17.92 24.22
N ARG A 478 11.69 16.60 24.19
CA ARG A 478 11.10 15.64 25.13
C ARG A 478 12.17 14.69 25.70
N ASP A 479 11.81 13.91 26.71
CA ASP A 479 12.62 12.77 27.17
C ASP A 479 12.90 11.79 26.03
N THR A 480 11.87 11.55 25.20
CA THR A 480 11.94 10.78 23.97
C THR A 480 11.27 11.61 22.87
N ASP A 481 12.06 12.11 21.93
CA ASP A 481 11.54 12.72 20.71
C ASP A 481 11.25 11.63 19.68
N TYR A 482 10.22 11.78 18.85
CA TYR A 482 10.01 10.92 17.69
C TYR A 482 10.14 11.72 16.39
N TYR A 483 10.66 11.05 15.36
CA TYR A 483 10.82 11.59 14.01
C TYR A 483 10.23 10.65 12.99
N TYR A 484 9.47 11.15 12.03
CA TYR A 484 9.09 10.37 10.86
C TYR A 484 9.07 11.26 9.62
N VAL A 485 9.09 10.63 8.45
CA VAL A 485 9.05 11.31 7.17
C VAL A 485 7.71 11.03 6.49
N ARG A 486 7.14 12.05 5.86
CA ARG A 486 6.02 11.90 4.93
C ARG A 486 6.35 12.53 3.58
N VAL A 487 6.04 11.81 2.51
CA VAL A 487 6.29 12.20 1.12
C VAL A 487 4.95 12.33 0.42
N ARG A 488 4.75 13.44 -0.28
CA ARG A 488 3.61 13.64 -1.18
C ARG A 488 4.11 13.79 -2.62
N GLN A 489 3.48 13.09 -3.54
CA GLN A 489 3.69 13.26 -4.98
C GLN A 489 2.58 14.08 -5.62
N ARG A 490 2.86 14.64 -6.80
CA ARG A 490 1.94 15.48 -7.58
C ARG A 490 0.72 14.71 -8.11
N ASP A 491 0.83 13.39 -8.28
CA ASP A 491 -0.28 12.51 -8.65
C ASP A 491 -1.14 12.09 -7.44
N GLY A 492 -0.88 12.69 -6.29
CA GLY A 492 -1.61 12.49 -5.06
C GLY A 492 -1.17 11.25 -4.29
N GLN A 493 -0.20 10.46 -4.75
CA GLN A 493 0.30 9.33 -3.97
C GLN A 493 1.18 9.80 -2.80
N TRP A 494 1.19 9.02 -1.71
CA TRP A 494 1.94 9.31 -0.49
C TRP A 494 2.71 8.10 0.00
N ALA A 495 3.75 8.39 0.80
CA ALA A 495 4.39 7.39 1.65
C ALA A 495 4.86 8.00 2.97
N TRP A 496 5.00 7.14 3.97
CA TRP A 496 5.44 7.48 5.32
C TRP A 496 6.45 6.46 5.81
N SER A 497 7.53 6.93 6.44
CA SER A 497 8.43 6.04 7.20
C SER A 497 7.79 5.66 8.53
N SER A 498 8.19 4.51 9.10
CA SER A 498 8.02 4.32 10.55
C SER A 498 8.79 5.41 11.32
N PRO A 499 8.35 5.76 12.55
CA PRO A 499 9.09 6.70 13.36
C PRO A 499 10.43 6.15 13.84
N ILE A 500 11.38 7.04 14.12
CA ILE A 500 12.58 6.77 14.91
C ILE A 500 12.44 7.53 16.22
N TRP A 501 12.65 6.85 17.35
CA TRP A 501 12.60 7.47 18.67
C TRP A 501 14.01 7.80 19.16
N ALA A 502 14.24 9.01 19.64
CA ALA A 502 15.51 9.49 20.17
C ALA A 502 15.37 9.89 21.64
N GLU A 503 15.90 9.05 22.52
CA GLU A 503 15.99 9.27 23.97
C GLU A 503 17.13 10.26 24.27
N ARG A 504 16.86 11.29 25.08
CA ARG A 504 17.88 12.25 25.53
C ARG A 504 18.87 11.59 26.49
N VAL A 505 20.11 12.09 26.50
CA VAL A 505 21.21 11.63 27.39
C VAL A 505 21.58 12.71 28.39
#